data_AF-A0A0G2DV63-F1
#
_entry.id   AF-A0A0G2DV63-F1
#
_cell.length_a   1.000
_cell.length_b   1.000
_cell.length_c   1.000
_cell.angle_alpha   90.00
_cell.angle_beta   90.00
_cell.angle_gamma   90.00
#
_symmetry.space_group_name_H-M   'P 1'
#
loop_
_entity.id
_entity.type
_entity.pdbx_description
1 polymer ?
#
loop_
_entity_poly.entity_id
_entity_poly.type
_entity_poly.pdbx_seq_one_letter_code
_entity_poly.pdbx_strand_id
1 'polypeptide(L)'
;MPSESVPVRWLEPPQHQYGTTFGLPWHKGRYKSGDTTFTCTTDNGQEVPLQTWVTAYWPDDSIKWTAHAIPAGDAPKDGYIVHAGPNHEVPPSNEPQSGGGLRIQDSADAITVSTGAVTATFPKAGHTLISRLINSAGRTVCTNGHLVLLTQSAIADDDDGDVLASPITHRKLTSTIASTTTLSHSTGPIRTTIKITGHHQTPNNPQEPLHSLLPFTLLITLHAHSPLLRLHLTHTISLEGEGNTTTIRGLALRLAAIPLAPAAPFNHHVRLTTTGPAPLLAEAAQGLTGLWKDPGAAVREAQVEQRKWYGFWDHGDIMHTYDADRHTWRYDVGGYAWDNSELSPDLWLWLYFLRTGRADVYRMAEALTRHTGEVDVYHLGKYKGLGTRHGVQHWSDSCKQARISNALYRRYFYYLSGGDERVGDLMEETLETEKTFLTLDPYRKVRKDRDTYRPDPTALTISLGTDWSALAAAWFIEWQRRGPKWEEAKNKLLTTIKGIGSLRNGFVTGQVTYNLLKGEISPPAEDPENNGVVKISHLSAMFGLFEICSDILDSLEVDTPPGFKKAWLDYCYYFNAPAEEQIARFG
;
A
#
# COMPACT_ATOMS: atom_id res chain seq x y z
N MET A 1 -29.40 -4.14 20.63
CA MET A 1 -28.52 -5.33 20.59
C MET A 1 -27.44 -5.10 21.64
N PRO A 2 -27.07 -6.10 22.45
CA PRO A 2 -26.14 -5.88 23.56
C PRO A 2 -24.75 -5.45 23.08
N SER A 3 -24.07 -4.69 23.93
CA SER A 3 -22.69 -4.24 23.71
C SER A 3 -21.72 -5.41 23.51
N GLU A 4 -20.73 -5.21 22.65
CA GLU A 4 -19.64 -6.15 22.37
C GLU A 4 -18.33 -5.57 22.91
N SER A 5 -17.42 -6.42 23.37
CA SER A 5 -16.11 -6.01 23.86
C SER A 5 -15.04 -6.85 23.20
N VAL A 6 -14.12 -6.21 22.47
CA VAL A 6 -13.11 -6.87 21.65
C VAL A 6 -11.72 -6.54 22.21
N PRO A 7 -10.97 -7.53 22.73
CA PRO A 7 -9.59 -7.30 23.16
C PRO A 7 -8.66 -7.15 21.96
N VAL A 8 -7.73 -6.20 22.06
CA VAL A 8 -6.68 -5.92 21.07
C VAL A 8 -5.33 -6.00 21.77
N ARG A 9 -4.42 -6.79 21.20
CA ARG A 9 -3.11 -7.08 21.80
C ARG A 9 -1.98 -6.50 20.96
N TRP A 10 -0.85 -6.21 21.61
CA TRP A 10 0.37 -5.87 20.90
C TRP A 10 0.88 -7.06 20.10
N LEU A 11 1.34 -6.81 18.86
CA LEU A 11 2.18 -7.79 18.16
C LEU A 11 3.44 -8.09 18.98
N GLU A 12 4.06 -7.01 19.47
CA GLU A 12 5.24 -7.02 20.32
C GLU A 12 5.06 -5.89 21.34
N PRO A 13 4.92 -6.17 22.65
CA PRO A 13 4.68 -5.13 23.65
C PRO A 13 5.82 -4.11 23.72
N PRO A 14 5.60 -2.83 23.41
CA PRO A 14 6.65 -1.83 23.46
C PRO A 14 6.88 -1.36 24.90
N GLN A 15 8.08 -0.84 25.19
CA GLN A 15 8.32 -0.18 26.49
C GLN A 15 7.55 1.14 26.62
N HIS A 16 7.38 1.86 25.51
CA HIS A 16 6.63 3.11 25.42
C HIS A 16 5.83 3.10 24.12
N GLN A 17 4.60 3.60 24.14
CA GLN A 17 3.81 3.77 22.92
C GLN A 17 3.64 5.26 22.60
N TYR A 18 3.90 5.61 21.33
CA TYR A 18 3.95 6.99 20.85
C TYR A 18 2.71 7.38 20.04
N GLY A 19 1.56 6.78 20.38
CA GLY A 19 0.33 6.79 19.60
C GLY A 19 0.33 5.66 18.58
N THR A 20 -0.82 5.01 18.43
CA THR A 20 -1.00 3.90 17.47
C THR A 20 -2.39 3.95 16.85
N THR A 21 -2.49 3.33 15.67
CA THR A 21 -3.73 3.14 14.92
C THR A 21 -3.88 1.65 14.64
N PHE A 22 -5.10 1.11 14.76
CA PHE A 22 -5.39 -0.30 14.51
C PHE A 22 -6.81 -0.48 13.97
N GLY A 23 -7.05 -1.56 13.23
CA GLY A 23 -8.38 -1.90 12.72
C GLY A 23 -9.11 -2.95 13.56
N LEU A 24 -10.44 -2.89 13.57
CA LEU A 24 -11.30 -3.93 14.15
C LEU A 24 -12.44 -4.32 13.19
N PRO A 25 -12.69 -5.63 12.99
CA PRO A 25 -13.82 -6.11 12.22
C PRO A 25 -15.11 -6.19 13.06
N TRP A 26 -16.25 -6.11 12.39
CA TRP A 26 -17.58 -6.23 13.01
C TRP A 26 -18.51 -7.12 12.18
N HIS A 27 -19.40 -7.84 12.86
CA HIS A 27 -20.36 -8.73 12.22
C HIS A 27 -21.37 -7.99 11.34
N LYS A 28 -21.72 -8.60 10.21
CA LYS A 28 -22.78 -8.13 9.30
C LYS A 28 -24.11 -7.94 10.02
N GLY A 29 -24.81 -6.85 9.71
CA GLY A 29 -26.09 -6.47 10.30
C GLY A 29 -26.04 -5.96 11.74
N ARG A 30 -24.85 -5.91 12.38
CA ARG A 30 -24.75 -5.64 13.83
C ARG A 30 -24.76 -4.16 14.19
N TYR A 31 -23.87 -3.38 13.58
CA TYR A 31 -23.65 -1.97 13.92
C TYR A 31 -23.85 -1.08 12.70
N LYS A 32 -24.49 0.07 12.87
CA LYS A 32 -24.67 1.07 11.82
C LYS A 32 -23.88 2.33 12.15
N SER A 33 -23.34 2.97 11.11
CA SER A 33 -22.66 4.26 11.25
C SER A 33 -23.65 5.32 11.74
N GLY A 34 -23.22 6.17 12.67
CA GLY A 34 -24.06 7.18 13.33
C GLY A 34 -24.81 6.69 14.58
N ASP A 35 -25.15 5.40 14.66
CA ASP A 35 -25.93 4.82 15.77
C ASP A 35 -25.09 4.02 16.78
N THR A 36 -23.78 3.92 16.54
CA THR A 36 -22.85 3.09 17.34
C THR A 36 -21.78 3.96 17.99
N THR A 37 -21.58 3.77 19.29
CA THR A 37 -20.51 4.40 20.07
C THR A 37 -19.42 3.38 20.37
N PHE A 38 -18.16 3.83 20.30
CA PHE A 38 -16.97 3.04 20.60
C PHE A 38 -16.19 3.66 21.75
N THR A 39 -15.87 2.87 22.77
CA THR A 39 -15.02 3.29 23.89
C THR A 39 -13.87 2.31 24.07
N CYS A 40 -12.84 2.70 24.84
CA CYS A 40 -11.66 1.87 25.06
C CYS A 40 -11.31 1.84 26.54
N THR A 41 -10.94 0.66 27.03
CA THR A 41 -10.38 0.46 28.36
C THR A 41 -9.12 -0.39 28.31
N THR A 42 -8.34 -0.35 29.37
CA THR A 42 -7.32 -1.36 29.67
C THR A 42 -7.92 -2.53 30.44
N ASP A 43 -7.19 -3.64 30.58
CA ASP A 43 -7.66 -4.86 31.27
C ASP A 43 -8.04 -4.63 32.75
N ASN A 44 -7.47 -3.61 33.39
CA ASN A 44 -7.82 -3.18 34.76
C ASN A 44 -8.98 -2.16 34.82
N GLY A 45 -9.66 -1.90 33.70
CA GLY A 45 -10.83 -1.02 33.60
C GLY A 45 -10.52 0.48 33.56
N GLN A 46 -9.26 0.89 33.34
CA GLN A 46 -8.96 2.32 33.13
C GLN A 46 -9.41 2.75 31.74
N GLU A 47 -10.15 3.86 31.66
CA GLU A 47 -10.60 4.42 30.40
C GLU A 47 -9.44 5.02 29.59
N VAL A 48 -9.44 4.76 28.29
CA VAL A 48 -8.44 5.25 27.33
C VAL A 48 -9.15 6.08 26.26
N PRO A 49 -8.69 7.31 25.96
CA PRO A 49 -9.23 8.10 24.86
C PRO A 49 -9.15 7.34 23.53
N LEU A 50 -10.27 7.31 22.80
CA LEU A 50 -10.41 6.56 21.55
C LEU A 50 -11.04 7.44 20.46
N GLN A 51 -10.36 7.56 19.33
CA GLN A 51 -10.89 8.17 18.12
C GLN A 51 -11.21 7.07 17.13
N THR A 52 -12.41 7.07 16.55
CA THR A 52 -12.90 5.99 15.68
C THR A 52 -13.42 6.53 14.36
N TRP A 53 -13.14 5.82 13.26
CA TRP A 53 -13.77 6.04 11.96
C TRP A 53 -14.03 4.69 11.26
N VAL A 54 -14.97 4.69 10.31
CA VAL A 54 -15.30 3.48 9.53
C VAL A 54 -14.38 3.39 8.31
N THR A 55 -13.84 2.19 8.05
CA THR A 55 -12.98 1.92 6.88
C THR A 55 -13.64 0.96 5.88
N ALA A 56 -14.67 0.21 6.29
CA ALA A 56 -15.51 -0.55 5.38
C ALA A 56 -16.90 -0.83 5.94
N TYR A 57 -17.81 -1.07 5.00
CA TYR A 57 -19.20 -1.44 5.22
C TYR A 57 -19.50 -2.77 4.54
N TRP A 58 -20.42 -3.53 5.12
CA TRP A 58 -21.08 -4.65 4.47
C TRP A 58 -22.04 -4.16 3.38
N PRO A 59 -22.54 -5.05 2.50
CA PRO A 59 -23.54 -4.68 1.49
C PRO A 59 -24.85 -4.12 2.05
N ASP A 60 -25.22 -4.47 3.29
CA ASP A 60 -26.41 -3.99 4.00
C ASP A 60 -26.20 -2.66 4.76
N ASP A 61 -25.09 -1.97 4.48
CA ASP A 61 -24.65 -0.72 5.10
C ASP A 61 -24.31 -0.82 6.60
N SER A 62 -24.28 -2.02 7.17
CA SER A 62 -23.68 -2.22 8.49
C SER A 62 -22.15 -2.06 8.43
N ILE A 63 -21.56 -1.63 9.54
CA ILE A 63 -20.11 -1.45 9.69
C ILE A 63 -19.44 -2.81 9.56
N LYS A 64 -18.43 -2.91 8.69
CA LYS A 64 -17.58 -4.10 8.52
C LYS A 64 -16.23 -3.95 9.20
N TRP A 65 -15.58 -2.81 9.02
CA TRP A 65 -14.33 -2.48 9.67
C TRP A 65 -14.35 -1.05 10.19
N THR A 66 -13.83 -0.87 11.39
CA THR A 66 -13.45 0.44 11.93
C THR A 66 -11.94 0.52 12.07
N ALA A 67 -11.44 1.73 12.07
CA ALA A 67 -10.12 2.06 12.54
C ALA A 67 -10.22 2.89 13.82
N HIS A 68 -9.26 2.68 14.70
CA HIS A 68 -9.19 3.31 16.00
C HIS A 68 -7.81 3.90 16.22
N ALA A 69 -7.73 5.10 16.80
CA ALA A 69 -6.48 5.72 17.23
C ALA A 69 -6.51 6.02 18.72
N ILE A 70 -5.37 5.76 19.37
CA ILE A 70 -5.12 6.10 20.78
C ILE A 70 -3.93 7.07 20.89
N PRO A 71 -3.92 7.98 21.88
CA PRO A 71 -2.84 8.95 22.06
C PRO A 71 -1.56 8.27 22.57
N ALA A 72 -0.42 8.96 22.55
CA ALA A 72 0.78 8.50 23.22
C ALA A 72 0.59 8.44 24.75
N GLY A 73 1.27 7.51 25.41
CA GLY A 73 1.10 7.25 26.83
C GLY A 73 1.61 5.87 27.24
N ASP A 74 0.98 5.30 28.26
CA ASP A 74 1.34 3.98 28.77
C ASP A 74 1.00 2.88 27.76
N ALA A 75 1.86 1.84 27.74
CA ALA A 75 1.73 0.66 26.89
C ALA A 75 1.42 -0.57 27.77
N PRO A 76 0.16 -0.79 28.18
CA PRO A 76 -0.21 -1.95 28.97
C PRO A 76 0.16 -3.22 28.20
N LYS A 77 0.84 -4.17 28.86
CA LYS A 77 1.31 -5.42 28.23
C LYS A 77 0.14 -6.24 27.68
N ASP A 78 -0.96 -6.23 28.40
CA ASP A 78 -2.21 -6.89 28.05
C ASP A 78 -2.97 -6.16 26.93
N GLY A 79 -2.50 -5.02 26.44
CA GLY A 79 -3.16 -4.26 25.38
C GLY A 79 -4.44 -3.57 25.88
N TYR A 80 -5.44 -3.50 25.01
CA TYR A 80 -6.63 -2.69 25.19
C TYR A 80 -7.91 -3.49 24.91
N ILE A 81 -9.05 -3.00 25.35
CA ILE A 81 -10.37 -3.58 25.09
C ILE A 81 -11.24 -2.48 24.49
N VAL A 82 -11.72 -2.70 23.26
CA VAL A 82 -12.66 -1.79 22.61
C VAL A 82 -14.08 -2.27 22.84
N HIS A 83 -14.92 -1.40 23.37
CA HIS A 83 -16.34 -1.67 23.58
C HIS A 83 -17.16 -0.99 22.49
N ALA A 84 -18.11 -1.70 21.91
CA ALA A 84 -19.04 -1.18 20.91
C ALA A 84 -20.49 -1.42 21.35
N GLY A 85 -21.33 -0.39 21.24
CA GLY A 85 -22.75 -0.52 21.54
C GLY A 85 -23.58 0.64 21.03
N PRO A 86 -24.91 0.55 21.14
CA PRO A 86 -25.82 1.63 20.77
C PRO A 86 -25.50 2.92 21.54
N ASN A 87 -25.66 4.09 20.91
CA ASN A 87 -25.38 5.40 21.53
C ASN A 87 -26.13 5.64 22.86
N HIS A 88 -27.27 5.00 23.08
CA HIS A 88 -28.06 5.12 24.31
C HIS A 88 -27.55 4.23 25.45
N GLU A 89 -26.75 3.20 25.16
CA GLU A 89 -26.27 2.21 26.11
C GLU A 89 -24.80 2.42 26.50
N VAL A 90 -24.00 3.00 25.59
CA VAL A 90 -22.58 3.27 25.81
C VAL A 90 -22.37 4.78 25.98
N PRO A 91 -21.74 5.25 27.07
CA PRO A 91 -21.42 6.66 27.22
C PRO A 91 -20.52 7.12 26.07
N PRO A 92 -20.65 8.39 25.62
CA PRO A 92 -19.82 8.92 24.54
C PRO A 92 -18.34 8.71 24.85
N SER A 93 -17.53 8.49 23.82
CA SER A 93 -16.09 8.33 23.99
C SER A 93 -15.52 9.52 24.76
N ASN A 94 -14.62 9.21 25.71
CA ASN A 94 -13.79 10.23 26.35
C ASN A 94 -12.78 10.77 25.33
N GLU A 95 -13.26 11.51 24.34
CA GLU A 95 -12.37 12.37 23.55
C GLU A 95 -11.72 13.37 24.51
N PRO A 96 -10.42 13.68 24.34
CA PRO A 96 -9.74 14.61 25.23
C PRO A 96 -10.52 15.92 25.34
N GLN A 97 -10.97 16.28 26.54
CA GLN A 97 -11.62 17.58 26.79
C GLN A 97 -10.72 18.73 26.31
N SER A 98 -11.35 19.87 25.97
CA SER A 98 -10.66 21.04 25.39
C SER A 98 -9.41 21.40 26.19
N GLY A 99 -8.23 21.04 25.68
CA GLY A 99 -7.00 21.16 26.46
C GLY A 99 -5.96 20.09 26.16
N GLY A 100 -6.37 18.81 26.15
CA GLY A 100 -5.49 17.64 26.12
C GLY A 100 -5.41 16.86 24.80
N GLY A 101 -6.06 17.35 23.73
CA GLY A 101 -5.99 16.74 22.40
C GLY A 101 -5.05 17.46 21.44
N LEU A 102 -4.89 16.92 20.23
CA LEU A 102 -4.28 17.61 19.10
C LEU A 102 -4.98 18.94 18.85
N ARG A 103 -4.19 19.99 18.60
CA ARG A 103 -4.69 21.30 18.15
C ARG A 103 -4.19 21.56 16.74
N ILE A 104 -5.13 21.78 15.82
CA ILE A 104 -4.83 22.05 14.41
C ILE A 104 -5.28 23.47 14.10
N GLN A 105 -4.36 24.27 13.57
CA GLN A 105 -4.62 25.60 13.06
C GLN A 105 -4.32 25.61 11.58
N ASP A 106 -5.37 25.77 10.78
CA ASP A 106 -5.25 25.85 9.32
C ASP A 106 -5.43 27.31 8.88
N SER A 107 -4.36 27.93 8.38
CA SER A 107 -4.37 29.29 7.84
C SER A 107 -4.24 29.29 6.31
N ALA A 108 -4.28 30.48 5.71
CA ALA A 108 -4.05 30.61 4.26
C ALA A 108 -2.65 30.12 3.84
N ASP A 109 -1.64 30.28 4.70
CA ASP A 109 -0.24 30.05 4.35
C ASP A 109 0.32 28.71 4.83
N ALA A 110 -0.23 28.16 5.93
CA ALA A 110 0.31 26.95 6.55
C ALA A 110 -0.71 26.23 7.45
N ILE A 111 -0.45 24.96 7.70
CA ILE A 111 -1.12 24.14 8.72
C ILE A 111 -0.17 23.99 9.90
N THR A 112 -0.61 24.34 11.10
CA THR A 112 0.16 24.12 12.34
C THR A 112 -0.55 23.08 13.20
N VAL A 113 0.17 22.05 13.60
CA VAL A 113 -0.34 20.95 14.44
C VAL A 113 0.45 20.92 15.75
N SER A 114 -0.25 20.99 16.88
CA SER A 114 0.34 20.80 18.20
C SER A 114 -0.17 19.50 18.81
N THR A 115 0.75 18.60 19.17
CA THR A 115 0.45 17.34 19.86
C THR A 115 0.40 17.50 21.38
N GLY A 116 0.81 18.66 21.91
CA GLY A 116 1.11 18.86 23.33
C GLY A 116 2.57 18.58 23.70
N ALA A 117 3.26 17.69 22.96
CA ALA A 117 4.69 17.44 23.13
C ALA A 117 5.56 18.16 22.07
N VAL A 118 5.02 18.32 20.87
CA VAL A 118 5.65 19.05 19.75
C VAL A 118 4.62 19.88 19.00
N THR A 119 5.04 21.02 18.47
CA THR A 119 4.28 21.83 17.52
C THR A 119 5.03 21.89 16.19
N ALA A 120 4.38 21.45 15.13
CA ALA A 120 4.92 21.38 13.77
C ALA A 120 4.14 22.30 12.83
N THR A 121 4.84 23.03 11.96
CA THR A 121 4.23 23.91 10.96
C THR A 121 4.58 23.45 9.54
N PHE A 122 3.55 23.28 8.72
CA PHE A 122 3.59 22.75 7.35
C PHE A 122 3.11 23.82 6.37
N PRO A 123 4.00 24.47 5.61
CA PRO A 123 3.61 25.45 4.59
C PRO A 123 2.71 24.86 3.51
N LYS A 124 1.85 25.69 2.91
CA LYS A 124 1.00 25.34 1.77
C LYS A 124 1.63 25.61 0.40
N ALA A 125 2.75 26.34 0.37
CA ALA A 125 3.47 26.69 -0.84
C ALA A 125 4.99 26.84 -0.57
N GLY A 126 5.77 26.92 -1.64
CA GLY A 126 7.23 27.08 -1.58
C GLY A 126 7.97 25.74 -1.51
N HIS A 127 9.23 25.78 -1.06
CA HIS A 127 10.14 24.63 -1.12
C HIS A 127 10.30 23.85 0.18
N THR A 128 9.78 24.40 1.28
CA THR A 128 9.95 23.87 2.64
C THR A 128 8.70 23.13 3.07
N LEU A 129 8.82 21.83 3.35
CA LEU A 129 7.73 20.95 3.78
C LEU A 129 7.44 21.06 5.28
N ILE A 130 8.48 21.28 6.09
CA ILE A 130 8.37 21.46 7.55
C ILE A 130 9.12 22.75 7.90
N SER A 131 8.40 23.86 8.05
CA SER A 131 9.06 25.15 8.29
C SER A 131 9.65 25.24 9.68
N ARG A 132 8.97 24.65 10.68
CA ARG A 132 9.36 24.73 12.08
C ARG A 132 8.86 23.53 12.88
N LEU A 133 9.71 23.02 13.77
CA LEU A 133 9.35 22.11 14.86
C LEU A 133 9.73 22.76 16.19
N ILE A 134 8.80 22.80 17.14
CA ILE A 134 8.97 23.39 18.48
C ILE A 134 8.66 22.33 19.52
N ASN A 135 9.56 22.09 20.48
CA ASN A 135 9.31 21.15 21.56
C ASN A 135 8.40 21.74 22.66
N SER A 136 8.01 20.92 23.63
CA SER A 136 7.18 21.32 24.77
C SER A 136 7.76 22.47 25.62
N ALA A 137 9.08 22.68 25.60
CA ALA A 137 9.75 23.79 26.27
C ALA A 137 9.74 25.10 25.45
N GLY A 138 9.04 25.16 24.31
CA GLY A 138 8.97 26.33 23.44
C GLY A 138 10.24 26.55 22.60
N ARG A 139 11.21 25.63 22.65
CA ARG A 139 12.44 25.72 21.87
C ARG A 139 12.19 25.15 20.48
N THR A 140 12.53 25.93 19.46
CA THR A 140 12.59 25.39 18.11
C THR A 140 13.70 24.33 18.07
N VAL A 141 13.42 23.16 17.49
CA VAL A 141 14.38 22.05 17.37
C VAL A 141 14.89 21.89 15.94
N CYS A 142 14.06 22.28 14.97
CA CYS A 142 14.36 22.14 13.55
C CYS A 142 13.63 23.22 12.76
N THR A 143 14.25 23.69 11.68
CA THR A 143 13.62 24.54 10.66
C THR A 143 13.94 24.00 9.26
N ASN A 144 13.28 24.56 8.25
CA ASN A 144 13.59 24.33 6.84
C ASN A 144 13.72 22.84 6.43
N GLY A 145 12.75 22.01 6.83
CA GLY A 145 12.63 20.64 6.36
C GLY A 145 12.23 20.60 4.89
N HIS A 146 13.08 20.08 4.01
CA HIS A 146 12.83 20.01 2.56
C HIS A 146 13.45 18.74 1.96
N LEU A 147 12.91 18.30 0.82
CA LEU A 147 13.50 17.19 0.07
C LEU A 147 14.63 17.70 -0.82
N VAL A 148 15.64 16.86 -1.00
CA VAL A 148 16.79 17.07 -1.88
C VAL A 148 16.89 15.89 -2.81
N LEU A 149 16.93 16.18 -4.11
CA LEU A 149 17.20 15.21 -5.16
C LEU A 149 18.51 15.60 -5.86
N LEU A 150 19.44 14.65 -5.93
CA LEU A 150 20.68 14.77 -6.68
C LEU A 150 20.58 13.90 -7.93
N THR A 151 20.90 14.46 -9.09
CA THR A 151 20.90 13.73 -10.36
C THR A 151 22.19 13.94 -11.15
N GLN A 152 22.45 13.03 -12.08
CA GLN A 152 23.58 13.09 -13.01
C GLN A 152 23.14 12.73 -14.43
N SER A 153 23.78 13.34 -15.44
CA SER A 153 23.37 13.23 -16.85
C SER A 153 23.84 11.96 -17.58
N ALA A 154 24.75 11.20 -16.99
CA ALA A 154 25.30 9.95 -17.53
C ALA A 154 25.98 9.14 -16.41
N ILE A 155 26.25 7.87 -16.69
CA ILE A 155 27.12 6.97 -15.91
C ILE A 155 28.34 6.68 -16.80
N ALA A 156 29.54 6.68 -16.23
CA ALA A 156 30.74 6.28 -16.97
C ALA A 156 30.79 4.75 -17.08
N ASP A 157 31.12 4.21 -18.25
CA ASP A 157 31.47 2.80 -18.40
C ASP A 157 32.95 2.63 -18.05
N ASP A 158 33.25 1.75 -17.09
CA ASP A 158 34.60 1.60 -16.53
C ASP A 158 35.54 0.70 -17.37
N ASP A 159 35.00 -0.04 -18.36
CA ASP A 159 35.70 -1.18 -19.01
C ASP A 159 36.29 -0.91 -20.40
N ASP A 160 35.84 0.11 -21.12
CA ASP A 160 36.47 0.52 -22.38
C ASP A 160 36.99 1.95 -22.21
N GLY A 161 38.21 2.24 -22.67
CA GLY A 161 38.84 3.57 -22.61
C GLY A 161 38.11 4.68 -23.39
N ASP A 162 36.81 4.53 -23.63
CA ASP A 162 35.90 5.51 -24.19
C ASP A 162 35.75 6.68 -23.22
N VAL A 163 36.41 7.77 -23.58
CA VAL A 163 36.18 9.08 -22.98
C VAL A 163 34.72 9.44 -23.28
N LEU A 164 33.90 9.60 -22.23
CA LEU A 164 32.53 10.09 -22.34
C LEU A 164 32.46 11.25 -23.35
N ALA A 165 31.57 11.14 -24.35
CA ALA A 165 31.41 12.15 -25.39
C ALA A 165 31.06 13.56 -24.82
N SER A 166 30.64 13.65 -23.55
CA SER A 166 30.39 14.90 -22.83
C SER A 166 30.59 14.73 -21.31
N PRO A 167 31.04 15.78 -20.59
CA PRO A 167 31.19 15.73 -19.14
C PRO A 167 29.89 15.41 -18.40
N ILE A 168 29.97 14.61 -17.33
CA ILE A 168 28.83 14.32 -16.45
C ILE A 168 28.39 15.61 -15.76
N THR A 169 27.15 16.02 -16.01
CA THR A 169 26.53 17.17 -15.36
C THR A 169 25.79 16.73 -14.12
N HIS A 170 26.17 17.28 -12.96
CA HIS A 170 25.47 17.07 -11.69
C HIS A 170 24.42 18.16 -11.45
N ARG A 171 23.24 17.78 -10.97
CA ARG A 171 22.18 18.72 -10.60
C ARG A 171 21.69 18.45 -9.17
N LYS A 172 21.34 19.53 -8.48
CA LYS A 172 20.66 19.50 -7.18
C LYS A 172 19.31 20.17 -7.32
N LEU A 173 18.26 19.43 -7.01
CA LEU A 173 16.88 19.89 -6.98
C LEU A 173 16.37 19.84 -5.54
N THR A 174 15.39 20.68 -5.25
CA THR A 174 14.70 20.72 -3.95
C THR A 174 13.20 20.55 -4.13
N SER A 175 12.50 20.11 -3.08
CA SER A 175 11.04 20.04 -3.12
C SER A 175 10.41 21.38 -3.49
N THR A 176 9.28 21.33 -4.19
CA THR A 176 8.33 22.42 -4.44
C THR A 176 6.94 21.86 -4.13
N ILE A 177 6.22 22.54 -3.24
CA ILE A 177 4.88 22.13 -2.79
C ILE A 177 3.86 22.43 -3.87
N ALA A 178 3.07 21.42 -4.24
CA ALA A 178 1.86 21.59 -5.02
C ALA A 178 0.62 21.73 -4.13
N SER A 179 0.55 20.98 -3.02
CA SER A 179 -0.57 21.06 -2.06
C SER A 179 -0.16 20.53 -0.69
N THR A 180 -0.71 21.12 0.36
CA THR A 180 -0.60 20.67 1.76
C THR A 180 -2.01 20.69 2.37
N THR A 181 -2.49 19.53 2.81
CA THR A 181 -3.86 19.36 3.34
C THR A 181 -3.89 18.42 4.54
N THR A 182 -4.92 18.54 5.38
CA THR A 182 -5.28 17.52 6.37
C THR A 182 -6.14 16.43 5.70
N LEU A 183 -5.94 15.18 6.09
CA LEU A 183 -6.84 14.09 5.68
C LEU A 183 -8.06 14.07 6.60
N SER A 184 -9.16 14.66 6.13
CA SER A 184 -10.36 14.91 6.94
C SER A 184 -10.98 13.64 7.53
N HIS A 185 -11.03 12.55 6.77
CA HIS A 185 -11.67 11.30 7.18
C HIS A 185 -11.01 10.62 8.39
N SER A 186 -9.74 10.92 8.68
CA SER A 186 -8.98 10.35 9.80
C SER A 186 -8.46 11.40 10.78
N THR A 187 -8.84 12.67 10.61
CA THR A 187 -8.44 13.79 11.47
C THR A 187 -9.41 13.97 12.62
N GLY A 188 -8.87 14.02 13.84
CA GLY A 188 -9.63 14.27 15.06
C GLY A 188 -8.71 14.67 16.23
N PRO A 189 -9.22 14.64 17.46
CA PRO A 189 -8.49 15.13 18.64
C PRO A 189 -7.31 14.22 19.05
N ILE A 190 -7.21 13.00 18.54
CA ILE A 190 -6.17 12.03 18.92
C ILE A 190 -5.16 11.79 17.80
N ARG A 191 -5.61 11.77 16.53
CA ARG A 191 -4.76 11.59 15.36
C ARG A 191 -5.10 12.59 14.27
N THR A 192 -4.08 13.07 13.56
CA THR A 192 -4.24 13.72 12.25
C THR A 192 -3.12 13.32 11.31
N THR A 193 -3.40 13.35 10.01
CA THR A 193 -2.43 13.12 8.94
C THR A 193 -2.38 14.31 8.02
N ILE A 194 -1.18 14.87 7.82
CA ILE A 194 -0.91 15.92 6.84
C ILE A 194 -0.42 15.26 5.55
N LYS A 195 -1.09 15.53 4.43
CA LYS A 195 -0.69 15.11 3.08
C LYS A 195 -0.07 16.30 2.36
N ILE A 196 1.20 16.15 1.97
CA ILE A 196 1.94 17.13 1.18
C ILE A 196 2.29 16.49 -0.16
N THR A 197 1.79 17.05 -1.26
CA THR A 197 2.14 16.62 -2.62
C THR A 197 3.00 17.68 -3.28
N GLY A 198 3.93 17.28 -4.13
CA GLY A 198 4.80 18.21 -4.82
C GLY A 198 5.72 17.53 -5.83
N HIS A 199 6.76 18.24 -6.19
CA HIS A 199 7.79 17.74 -7.11
C HIS A 199 9.17 18.34 -6.79
N HIS A 200 10.22 17.89 -7.48
CA HIS A 200 11.58 18.41 -7.31
C HIS A 200 11.93 19.40 -8.42
N GLN A 201 12.42 20.59 -8.07
CA GLN A 201 12.78 21.63 -9.02
C GLN A 201 14.17 22.23 -8.73
N THR A 202 14.87 22.70 -9.76
CA THR A 202 16.09 23.49 -9.57
C THR A 202 15.76 24.86 -8.97
N PRO A 203 16.46 25.31 -7.90
CA PRO A 203 16.15 26.58 -7.23
C PRO A 203 16.19 27.84 -8.11
N ASN A 204 16.87 27.82 -9.26
CA ASN A 204 17.18 29.00 -10.07
C ASN A 204 16.68 28.95 -11.53
N ASN A 205 15.89 27.93 -11.93
CA ASN A 205 15.36 27.86 -13.30
C ASN A 205 13.92 27.31 -13.34
N PRO A 206 12.90 28.19 -13.33
CA PRO A 206 11.50 27.79 -13.39
C PRO A 206 11.06 27.18 -14.73
N GLN A 207 11.87 27.33 -15.79
CA GLN A 207 11.54 26.94 -17.16
C GLN A 207 12.10 25.56 -17.56
N GLU A 208 12.73 24.81 -16.64
CA GLU A 208 13.15 23.44 -16.96
C GLU A 208 11.93 22.56 -17.30
N PRO A 209 12.05 21.68 -18.31
CA PRO A 209 10.94 20.86 -18.78
C PRO A 209 10.36 20.00 -17.65
N LEU A 210 9.03 19.87 -17.64
CA LEU A 210 8.23 19.15 -16.64
C LEU A 210 8.71 17.72 -16.36
N HIS A 211 9.42 17.10 -17.30
CA HIS A 211 9.97 15.74 -17.19
C HIS A 211 11.13 15.62 -16.16
N SER A 212 11.72 16.73 -15.72
CA SER A 212 12.76 16.77 -14.67
C SER A 212 12.20 16.73 -13.24
N LEU A 213 10.88 16.66 -13.08
CA LEU A 213 10.18 16.81 -11.81
C LEU A 213 9.83 15.43 -11.24
N LEU A 214 10.64 14.87 -10.35
CA LEU A 214 10.27 13.66 -9.60
C LEU A 214 9.12 14.00 -8.64
N PRO A 215 7.86 13.60 -8.90
CA PRO A 215 6.73 13.89 -8.03
C PRO A 215 6.88 13.13 -6.71
N PHE A 216 6.38 13.73 -5.64
CA PHE A 216 6.34 13.10 -4.32
C PHE A 216 5.01 13.30 -3.62
N THR A 217 4.69 12.35 -2.76
CA THR A 217 3.67 12.45 -1.72
C THR A 217 4.31 12.16 -0.38
N LEU A 218 4.18 13.09 0.57
CA LEU A 218 4.62 12.95 1.96
C LEU A 218 3.40 12.95 2.86
N LEU A 219 3.16 11.82 3.54
CA LEU A 219 2.17 11.72 4.62
C LEU A 219 2.89 11.85 5.95
N ILE A 220 2.38 12.73 6.81
CA ILE A 220 2.92 12.98 8.15
C ILE A 220 1.81 12.71 9.15
N THR A 221 1.89 11.57 9.85
CA THR A 221 0.93 11.23 10.91
C THR A 221 1.44 11.76 12.24
N LEU A 222 0.57 12.45 12.97
CA LEU A 222 0.79 12.95 14.32
C LEU A 222 -0.28 12.41 15.26
N HIS A 223 0.13 12.06 16.48
CA HIS A 223 -0.76 11.64 17.56
C HIS A 223 -0.67 12.59 18.75
N ALA A 224 -1.78 12.75 19.47
CA ALA A 224 -1.81 13.52 20.71
C ALA A 224 -0.80 12.95 21.73
N HIS A 225 -0.16 13.86 22.46
CA HIS A 225 0.93 13.63 23.41
C HIS A 225 2.23 13.05 22.83
N SER A 226 2.27 12.73 21.53
CA SER A 226 3.45 12.14 20.91
C SER A 226 4.49 13.22 20.56
N PRO A 227 5.77 13.02 20.89
CA PRO A 227 6.86 13.85 20.38
C PRO A 227 7.27 13.44 18.95
N LEU A 228 6.71 12.35 18.40
CA LEU A 228 7.11 11.78 17.12
C LEU A 228 6.20 12.22 15.97
N LEU A 229 6.81 12.44 14.80
CA LEU A 229 6.13 12.57 13.52
C LEU A 229 6.45 11.32 12.71
N ARG A 230 5.44 10.54 12.32
CA ARG A 230 5.63 9.39 11.44
C ARG A 230 5.53 9.84 9.99
N LEU A 231 6.59 9.63 9.23
CA LEU A 231 6.71 10.07 7.83
C LEU A 231 6.56 8.87 6.90
N HIS A 232 5.70 8.99 5.89
CA HIS A 232 5.65 8.09 4.75
C HIS A 232 5.89 8.91 3.50
N LEU A 233 7.00 8.68 2.80
CA LEU A 233 7.42 9.44 1.63
C LEU A 233 7.45 8.53 0.39
N THR A 234 6.57 8.83 -0.56
CA THR A 234 6.49 8.14 -1.86
C THR A 234 7.04 9.06 -2.94
N HIS A 235 7.95 8.54 -3.77
CA HIS A 235 8.35 9.19 -5.02
C HIS A 235 7.88 8.36 -6.20
N THR A 236 7.32 8.99 -7.22
CA THR A 236 6.82 8.28 -8.41
C THR A 236 7.72 8.55 -9.60
N ILE A 237 8.40 7.54 -10.11
CA ILE A 237 9.35 7.71 -11.22
C ILE A 237 8.65 7.44 -12.56
N SER A 238 8.88 8.30 -13.55
CA SER A 238 8.53 8.01 -14.95
C SER A 238 9.77 7.50 -15.69
N LEU A 239 9.69 6.28 -16.20
CA LEU A 239 10.74 5.69 -17.04
C LEU A 239 10.56 6.02 -18.53
N GLU A 240 9.46 6.66 -18.92
CA GLU A 240 9.17 7.01 -20.33
C GLU A 240 9.68 8.41 -20.70
N GLY A 241 10.40 8.50 -21.83
CA GLY A 241 10.83 9.75 -22.49
C GLY A 241 12.14 9.59 -23.28
N GLU A 242 12.18 10.06 -24.54
CA GLU A 242 13.46 10.27 -25.25
C GLU A 242 14.26 11.34 -24.48
N GLY A 243 15.49 11.01 -24.05
CA GLY A 243 16.32 11.92 -23.25
C GLY A 243 16.31 11.65 -21.74
N ASN A 244 15.78 10.50 -21.27
CA ASN A 244 15.83 10.08 -19.86
C ASN A 244 17.24 9.59 -19.46
N THR A 245 18.28 10.37 -19.75
CA THR A 245 19.68 10.10 -19.37
C THR A 245 19.97 10.48 -17.91
N THR A 246 18.95 10.93 -17.17
CA THR A 246 19.11 11.47 -15.82
C THR A 246 19.03 10.34 -14.79
N THR A 247 20.17 10.03 -14.17
CA THR A 247 20.28 9.02 -13.11
C THR A 247 20.15 9.67 -11.73
N ILE A 248 19.38 9.06 -10.82
CA ILE A 248 19.28 9.50 -9.43
C ILE A 248 20.58 9.11 -8.69
N ARG A 249 21.26 10.11 -8.12
CA ARG A 249 22.50 9.93 -7.33
C ARG A 249 22.25 9.99 -5.82
N GLY A 250 21.18 10.66 -5.41
CA GLY A 250 20.86 10.79 -3.99
C GLY A 250 19.49 11.37 -3.74
N LEU A 251 18.84 10.87 -2.70
CA LEU A 251 17.53 11.29 -2.25
C LEU A 251 17.60 11.51 -0.74
N ALA A 252 17.14 12.66 -0.26
CA ALA A 252 17.22 12.97 1.16
C ALA A 252 16.09 13.88 1.63
N LEU A 253 15.60 13.64 2.85
CA LEU A 253 14.92 14.66 3.65
C LEU A 253 15.99 15.41 4.45
N ARG A 254 16.12 16.72 4.22
CA ARG A 254 17.06 17.58 4.93
C ARG A 254 16.30 18.46 5.92
N LEU A 255 16.70 18.38 7.17
CA LEU A 255 16.27 19.25 8.25
C LEU A 255 17.40 20.25 8.54
N ALA A 256 17.10 21.56 8.59
CA ALA A 256 18.08 22.52 9.07
C ALA A 256 18.04 22.51 10.60
N ALA A 257 19.13 22.04 11.21
CA ALA A 257 19.34 22.27 12.63
C ALA A 257 19.44 23.78 12.86
N ILE A 258 18.86 24.24 13.97
CA ILE A 258 19.14 25.59 14.45
C ILE A 258 20.63 25.65 14.79
N PRO A 259 21.31 26.79 14.58
CA PRO A 259 22.65 26.97 15.12
C PRO A 259 22.68 26.49 16.57
N LEU A 260 23.50 25.48 16.84
CA LEU A 260 23.66 24.90 18.18
C LEU A 260 24.32 25.92 19.16
N ALA A 261 24.65 27.12 18.68
CA ALA A 261 25.02 28.27 19.47
C ALA A 261 23.82 28.74 20.32
N PRO A 262 24.01 28.92 21.65
CA PRO A 262 25.28 29.22 22.31
C PRO A 262 25.96 28.02 23.00
N ALA A 263 25.51 26.78 22.80
CA ALA A 263 26.14 25.64 23.46
C ALA A 263 27.57 25.45 22.94
N ALA A 264 28.51 25.13 23.83
CA ALA A 264 29.87 24.80 23.45
C ALA A 264 29.92 23.50 22.60
N PRO A 265 30.93 23.31 21.71
CA PRO A 265 31.00 22.15 20.82
C PRO A 265 30.99 20.78 21.52
N PHE A 266 31.45 20.68 22.77
CA PHE A 266 31.37 19.44 23.56
C PHE A 266 29.95 19.11 24.06
N ASN A 267 29.02 20.06 23.99
CA ASN A 267 27.58 19.88 24.25
C ASN A 267 26.77 19.70 22.95
N HIS A 268 27.44 19.66 21.79
CA HIS A 268 26.84 19.28 20.52
C HIS A 268 27.07 17.80 20.35
N HIS A 269 26.05 17.05 20.00
CA HIS A 269 26.16 15.60 20.00
C HIS A 269 25.63 14.99 18.72
N VAL A 270 26.35 13.96 18.26
CA VAL A 270 25.98 13.14 17.12
C VAL A 270 25.63 11.76 17.64
N ARG A 271 24.47 11.25 17.22
CA ARG A 271 23.99 9.93 17.60
C ARG A 271 23.63 9.16 16.33
N LEU A 272 24.14 7.94 16.21
CA LEU A 272 23.80 7.01 15.13
C LEU A 272 23.45 5.66 15.74
N THR A 273 22.28 5.11 15.40
CA THR A 273 21.94 3.75 15.81
C THR A 273 22.84 2.76 15.08
N THR A 274 23.32 1.73 15.79
CA THR A 274 24.16 0.69 15.19
C THR A 274 23.56 -0.68 15.39
N THR A 275 23.97 -1.63 14.54
CA THR A 275 23.63 -3.05 14.67
C THR A 275 24.60 -3.81 15.59
N GLY A 276 25.57 -3.11 16.20
CA GLY A 276 26.57 -3.68 17.11
C GLY A 276 26.08 -3.80 18.57
N PRO A 277 26.93 -4.34 19.47
CA PRO A 277 26.59 -4.54 20.88
C PRO A 277 26.30 -3.23 21.63
N ALA A 278 26.84 -2.10 21.14
CA ALA A 278 26.40 -0.78 21.56
C ALA A 278 25.28 -0.31 20.61
N PRO A 279 24.02 -0.18 21.07
CA PRO A 279 22.90 0.17 20.20
C PRO A 279 22.99 1.60 19.61
N LEU A 280 23.92 2.40 20.12
CA LEU A 280 24.09 3.81 19.80
C LEU A 280 25.57 4.18 19.75
N LEU A 281 26.05 4.64 18.60
CA LEU A 281 27.24 5.49 18.54
C LEU A 281 26.84 6.86 19.09
N ALA A 282 27.52 7.31 20.14
CA ALA A 282 27.26 8.58 20.79
C ALA A 282 28.54 9.40 20.92
N GLU A 283 28.69 10.40 20.05
CA GLU A 283 29.84 11.30 20.05
C GLU A 283 29.41 12.74 20.36
N ALA A 284 30.37 13.56 20.78
CA ALA A 284 30.22 15.01 20.82
C ALA A 284 31.01 15.64 19.67
N ALA A 285 30.58 16.80 19.15
CA ALA A 285 31.30 17.49 18.07
C ALA A 285 32.74 17.86 18.50
N GLN A 286 32.96 18.02 19.80
CA GLN A 286 34.27 17.97 20.44
C GLN A 286 34.28 16.86 21.50
N GLY A 287 34.82 15.68 21.15
CA GLY A 287 34.93 14.54 22.06
C GLY A 287 35.92 14.78 23.21
N LEU A 288 35.59 14.29 24.41
CA LEU A 288 36.42 14.41 25.62
C LEU A 288 36.88 13.03 26.18
N THR A 289 36.79 11.95 25.38
CA THR A 289 37.06 10.56 25.83
C THR A 289 37.80 9.69 24.80
N GLY A 290 38.70 8.78 25.25
CA GLY A 290 39.08 7.52 24.56
C GLY A 290 40.55 7.33 24.11
N LEU A 291 41.24 6.30 24.65
CA LEU A 291 42.35 5.57 24.01
C LEU A 291 42.00 4.06 23.88
N TRP A 292 42.24 3.51 22.67
CA TRP A 292 42.56 2.14 22.17
C TRP A 292 41.87 0.84 22.70
N LYS A 293 40.96 0.23 21.90
CA LYS A 293 41.10 -1.15 21.33
C LYS A 293 39.91 -1.62 20.44
N ASP A 294 40.21 -2.64 19.63
CA ASP A 294 39.45 -3.31 18.54
C ASP A 294 38.16 -4.05 18.98
N PRO A 295 37.02 -3.90 18.28
CA PRO A 295 35.72 -4.49 18.61
C PRO A 295 35.52 -5.99 18.30
N GLY A 296 36.49 -6.72 17.73
CA GLY A 296 36.51 -8.19 17.73
C GLY A 296 35.62 -8.94 16.71
N ALA A 297 35.78 -10.27 16.64
CA ALA A 297 35.33 -11.14 15.53
C ALA A 297 33.82 -11.43 15.49
N ALA A 298 33.12 -11.45 16.62
CA ALA A 298 31.67 -11.74 16.68
C ALA A 298 30.81 -10.70 15.93
N VAL A 299 31.32 -9.48 15.78
CA VAL A 299 30.67 -8.39 15.01
C VAL A 299 30.70 -8.67 13.49
N ARG A 300 31.68 -9.43 13.00
CA ARG A 300 31.80 -9.79 11.57
C ARG A 300 30.87 -10.95 11.17
N GLU A 301 30.55 -11.85 12.10
CA GLU A 301 29.68 -13.01 11.84
C GLU A 301 28.19 -12.64 11.85
N ALA A 302 27.78 -11.58 12.56
CA ALA A 302 26.41 -11.06 12.55
C ALA A 302 25.99 -10.38 11.22
N GLN A 303 26.85 -10.38 10.20
CA GLN A 303 26.67 -9.67 8.92
C GLN A 303 26.17 -10.57 7.75
N VAL A 304 25.72 -11.79 8.05
CA VAL A 304 25.30 -12.76 7.01
C VAL A 304 23.80 -13.07 7.11
N GLU A 305 22.97 -12.12 6.68
CA GLU A 305 21.66 -12.43 6.09
C GLU A 305 21.95 -13.17 4.77
N GLN A 306 21.62 -14.46 4.68
CA GLN A 306 22.24 -15.40 3.73
C GLN A 306 22.20 -14.98 2.26
N ARG A 307 21.28 -14.10 1.84
CA ARG A 307 21.05 -13.73 0.43
C ARG A 307 20.91 -12.22 0.16
N LYS A 308 20.95 -11.38 1.21
CA LYS A 308 20.92 -9.90 1.12
C LYS A 308 19.86 -9.34 0.15
N TRP A 309 18.61 -9.81 0.22
CA TRP A 309 17.46 -9.21 -0.48
C TRP A 309 17.05 -7.89 0.18
N TYR A 310 17.99 -6.96 0.11
CA TYR A 310 17.92 -5.60 0.58
C TYR A 310 18.34 -4.70 -0.55
N GLY A 311 17.75 -3.53 -0.60
CA GLY A 311 18.03 -2.57 -1.64
C GLY A 311 16.95 -1.53 -1.59
N PHE A 312 17.23 -0.36 -2.16
CA PHE A 312 16.25 0.71 -2.22
C PHE A 312 14.96 0.29 -2.92
N TRP A 313 15.09 -0.58 -3.92
CA TRP A 313 13.96 -1.12 -4.68
C TRP A 313 13.61 -2.56 -4.35
N ASP A 314 14.52 -3.33 -3.74
CA ASP A 314 14.40 -4.79 -3.66
C ASP A 314 13.83 -5.27 -2.31
N HIS A 315 13.94 -4.46 -1.25
CA HIS A 315 13.55 -4.91 0.08
C HIS A 315 12.04 -5.10 0.22
N GLY A 316 11.65 -6.34 0.45
CA GLY A 316 10.26 -6.75 0.69
C GLY A 316 9.84 -7.91 -0.22
N ASP A 317 10.45 -8.02 -1.40
CA ASP A 317 10.20 -9.12 -2.33
C ASP A 317 11.00 -10.38 -1.99
N ILE A 318 10.64 -11.47 -2.67
CA ILE A 318 11.31 -12.76 -2.64
C ILE A 318 11.64 -13.20 -4.07
N MET A 319 12.52 -14.20 -4.23
CA MET A 319 12.76 -14.80 -5.54
C MET A 319 11.88 -16.02 -5.80
N HIS A 320 11.61 -16.28 -7.08
CA HIS A 320 10.62 -17.23 -7.58
C HIS A 320 11.14 -18.68 -7.64
N THR A 321 12.36 -18.93 -8.12
CA THR A 321 12.86 -20.32 -8.25
C THR A 321 14.34 -20.48 -7.93
N TYR A 322 14.65 -21.60 -7.27
CA TYR A 322 16.00 -21.94 -6.84
C TYR A 322 16.79 -22.69 -7.92
N ASP A 323 18.08 -22.39 -8.00
CA ASP A 323 19.09 -23.10 -8.78
C ASP A 323 19.80 -24.10 -7.86
N ALA A 324 19.49 -25.39 -8.01
CA ALA A 324 20.05 -26.43 -7.16
C ALA A 324 21.54 -26.69 -7.44
N ASP A 325 22.02 -26.42 -8.66
CA ASP A 325 23.42 -26.62 -9.05
C ASP A 325 24.30 -25.48 -8.53
N ARG A 326 23.82 -24.23 -8.63
CA ARG A 326 24.56 -23.03 -8.16
C ARG A 326 24.32 -22.69 -6.69
N HIS A 327 23.40 -23.40 -6.02
CA HIS A 327 23.00 -23.13 -4.64
C HIS A 327 22.63 -21.66 -4.39
N THR A 328 21.92 -21.07 -5.34
CA THR A 328 21.41 -19.70 -5.29
C THR A 328 20.03 -19.62 -5.93
N TRP A 329 19.27 -18.59 -5.61
CA TRP A 329 18.08 -18.28 -6.39
C TRP A 329 18.48 -17.80 -7.78
N ARG A 330 17.63 -18.02 -8.77
CA ARG A 330 17.89 -17.73 -10.19
C ARG A 330 17.77 -16.23 -10.50
N TYR A 331 18.51 -15.40 -9.76
CA TYR A 331 18.49 -13.94 -9.83
C TYR A 331 18.80 -13.38 -11.23
N ASP A 332 19.47 -14.17 -12.08
CA ASP A 332 19.95 -13.80 -13.40
C ASP A 332 19.23 -14.52 -14.55
N VAL A 333 18.16 -15.29 -14.28
CA VAL A 333 17.50 -16.12 -15.30
C VAL A 333 16.04 -15.73 -15.51
N GLY A 334 15.80 -14.70 -16.32
CA GLY A 334 14.46 -14.33 -16.80
C GLY A 334 13.41 -14.28 -15.69
N GLY A 335 12.29 -14.98 -15.88
CA GLY A 335 11.19 -15.06 -14.91
C GLY A 335 11.44 -16.00 -13.72
N TYR A 336 12.68 -16.31 -13.35
CA TYR A 336 12.95 -17.10 -12.13
C TYR A 336 13.57 -16.28 -10.99
N ALA A 337 13.81 -14.99 -11.24
CA ALA A 337 14.39 -14.04 -10.28
C ALA A 337 13.30 -13.48 -9.34
N TRP A 338 13.07 -12.17 -9.29
CA TRP A 338 12.06 -11.56 -8.41
C TRP A 338 10.66 -12.08 -8.70
N ASP A 339 9.92 -12.40 -7.63
CA ASP A 339 8.65 -13.14 -7.68
C ASP A 339 7.45 -12.26 -8.01
N ASN A 340 7.48 -10.98 -7.66
CA ASN A 340 6.44 -10.01 -8.01
C ASN A 340 5.00 -10.53 -7.81
N SER A 341 4.70 -11.15 -6.66
CA SER A 341 3.38 -11.72 -6.33
C SER A 341 2.88 -12.84 -7.25
N GLU A 342 3.74 -13.57 -7.97
CA GLU A 342 3.32 -14.67 -8.83
C GLU A 342 2.76 -15.83 -7.98
N LEU A 343 1.54 -16.30 -8.29
CA LEU A 343 0.81 -17.30 -7.50
C LEU A 343 0.47 -16.88 -6.06
N SER A 344 0.38 -15.57 -5.80
CA SER A 344 -0.21 -14.99 -4.59
C SER A 344 0.49 -15.29 -3.24
N PRO A 345 1.83 -15.15 -3.10
CA PRO A 345 2.49 -15.22 -1.79
C PRO A 345 1.92 -14.19 -0.79
N ASP A 346 1.44 -13.04 -1.28
CA ASP A 346 0.77 -12.01 -0.47
C ASP A 346 -0.45 -12.58 0.26
N LEU A 347 -1.30 -13.35 -0.43
CA LEU A 347 -2.47 -13.99 0.17
C LEU A 347 -2.04 -15.02 1.22
N TRP A 348 -1.05 -15.86 0.89
CA TRP A 348 -0.54 -16.87 1.81
C TRP A 348 -0.04 -16.25 3.11
N LEU A 349 0.84 -15.24 3.04
CA LEU A 349 1.44 -14.63 4.23
C LEU A 349 0.40 -13.88 5.07
N TRP A 350 -0.52 -13.14 4.45
CA TRP A 350 -1.58 -12.45 5.19
C TRP A 350 -2.54 -13.42 5.87
N LEU A 351 -2.98 -14.47 5.17
CA LEU A 351 -3.84 -15.50 5.77
C LEU A 351 -3.10 -16.29 6.85
N TYR A 352 -1.81 -16.54 6.69
CA TYR A 352 -0.99 -17.18 7.71
C TYR A 352 -0.84 -16.29 8.95
N PHE A 353 -0.65 -14.98 8.78
CA PHE A 353 -0.68 -14.03 9.90
C PHE A 353 -2.03 -14.05 10.61
N LEU A 354 -3.15 -13.93 9.89
CA LEU A 354 -4.49 -13.93 10.48
C LEU A 354 -4.79 -15.19 11.31
N ARG A 355 -4.23 -16.34 10.91
CA ARG A 355 -4.39 -17.62 11.63
C ARG A 355 -3.48 -17.76 12.85
N THR A 356 -2.37 -17.04 12.91
CA THR A 356 -1.31 -17.29 13.90
C THR A 356 -1.03 -16.12 14.84
N GLY A 357 -1.35 -14.89 14.45
CA GLY A 357 -1.02 -13.67 15.19
C GLY A 357 0.49 -13.40 15.30
N ARG A 358 1.33 -14.10 14.52
CA ARG A 358 2.79 -14.03 14.61
C ARG A 358 3.35 -12.69 14.13
N ALA A 359 4.10 -12.00 14.98
CA ALA A 359 4.70 -10.71 14.67
C ALA A 359 5.71 -10.77 13.51
N ASP A 360 6.54 -11.80 13.44
CA ASP A 360 7.52 -11.96 12.35
C ASP A 360 6.84 -12.16 10.98
N VAL A 361 5.75 -12.92 10.93
CA VAL A 361 4.92 -13.08 9.72
C VAL A 361 4.27 -11.75 9.32
N TYR A 362 3.74 -10.98 10.28
CA TYR A 362 3.20 -9.65 10.00
C TYR A 362 4.26 -8.75 9.35
N ARG A 363 5.49 -8.71 9.91
CA ARG A 363 6.57 -7.87 9.37
C ARG A 363 6.98 -8.30 7.96
N MET A 364 7.04 -9.60 7.69
CA MET A 364 7.31 -10.12 6.35
C MET A 364 6.21 -9.74 5.35
N ALA A 365 4.94 -9.92 5.74
CA ALA A 365 3.80 -9.58 4.89
C ALA A 365 3.67 -8.05 4.66
N GLU A 366 3.97 -7.25 5.69
CA GLU A 366 4.04 -5.79 5.62
C GLU A 366 5.13 -5.35 4.62
N ALA A 367 6.34 -5.89 4.73
CA ALA A 367 7.43 -5.58 3.80
C ALA A 367 7.07 -5.99 2.35
N LEU A 368 6.52 -7.19 2.16
CA LEU A 368 6.06 -7.65 0.85
C LEU A 368 5.00 -6.71 0.26
N THR A 369 4.00 -6.33 1.05
CA THR A 369 2.93 -5.42 0.61
C THR A 369 3.46 -4.04 0.21
N ARG A 370 4.45 -3.53 0.95
CA ARG A 370 5.10 -2.24 0.65
C ARG A 370 5.99 -2.30 -0.58
N HIS A 371 6.50 -3.48 -0.93
CA HIS A 371 7.24 -3.70 -2.17
C HIS A 371 6.30 -3.90 -3.36
N THR A 372 5.49 -4.96 -3.32
CA THR A 372 4.70 -5.42 -4.48
C THR A 372 3.61 -4.44 -4.87
N GLY A 373 3.09 -3.68 -3.91
CA GLY A 373 2.10 -2.63 -4.15
C GLY A 373 2.68 -1.33 -4.72
N GLU A 374 3.99 -1.16 -4.71
CA GLU A 374 4.68 0.08 -5.11
C GLU A 374 5.66 -0.15 -6.28
N VAL A 375 6.66 -1.03 -6.11
CA VAL A 375 7.75 -1.21 -7.08
C VAL A 375 7.30 -2.03 -8.29
N ASP A 376 6.44 -3.02 -8.07
CA ASP A 376 6.00 -3.96 -9.11
C ASP A 376 4.79 -3.45 -9.91
N VAL A 377 4.26 -2.25 -9.58
CA VAL A 377 3.03 -1.68 -10.14
C VAL A 377 3.29 -0.31 -10.76
N TYR A 378 2.56 -0.01 -11.85
CA TYR A 378 2.60 1.31 -12.47
C TYR A 378 1.55 2.24 -11.85
N HIS A 379 1.99 3.38 -11.32
CA HIS A 379 1.12 4.39 -10.69
C HIS A 379 0.75 5.57 -11.61
N LEU A 380 1.43 5.68 -12.75
CA LEU A 380 1.26 6.75 -13.75
C LEU A 380 1.45 6.18 -15.18
N GLY A 381 1.17 7.02 -16.17
CA GLY A 381 1.36 6.68 -17.58
C GLY A 381 0.31 5.71 -18.12
N LYS A 382 0.54 5.21 -19.34
CA LYS A 382 -0.40 4.36 -20.08
C LYS A 382 -0.68 3.00 -19.45
N TYR A 383 0.19 2.53 -18.55
CA TYR A 383 0.05 1.25 -17.86
C TYR A 383 -0.42 1.39 -16.41
N LYS A 384 -0.84 2.59 -15.99
CA LYS A 384 -1.33 2.85 -14.63
C LYS A 384 -2.37 1.79 -14.21
N GLY A 385 -2.13 1.17 -13.06
CA GLY A 385 -2.99 0.12 -12.50
C GLY A 385 -2.57 -1.31 -12.90
N LEU A 386 -1.63 -1.50 -13.83
CA LEU A 386 -1.05 -2.83 -14.10
C LEU A 386 0.22 -3.05 -13.27
N GLY A 387 0.50 -4.30 -12.92
CA GLY A 387 1.80 -4.71 -12.41
C GLY A 387 2.60 -5.54 -13.41
N THR A 388 3.89 -5.72 -13.14
CA THR A 388 4.81 -6.48 -14.01
C THR A 388 5.01 -7.90 -13.48
N ARG A 389 4.87 -8.88 -14.38
CA ARG A 389 5.21 -10.29 -14.10
C ARG A 389 6.66 -10.44 -13.61
N HIS A 390 6.89 -11.42 -12.72
CA HIS A 390 8.19 -11.87 -12.22
C HIS A 390 9.33 -11.88 -13.27
N GLY A 391 10.51 -11.40 -12.86
CA GLY A 391 11.63 -11.13 -13.77
C GLY A 391 12.92 -10.73 -13.06
N VAL A 392 14.03 -10.59 -13.81
CA VAL A 392 15.34 -10.17 -13.28
C VAL A 392 15.29 -8.77 -12.67
N GLN A 393 14.55 -7.87 -13.31
CA GLN A 393 14.17 -6.59 -12.72
C GLN A 393 12.67 -6.60 -12.47
N HIS A 394 12.24 -5.94 -11.40
CA HIS A 394 10.83 -5.77 -11.02
C HIS A 394 9.93 -5.23 -12.15
N TRP A 395 10.50 -4.55 -13.16
CA TRP A 395 9.78 -3.99 -14.30
C TRP A 395 10.20 -4.55 -15.68
N SER A 396 11.03 -5.60 -15.72
CA SER A 396 11.64 -6.11 -16.97
C SER A 396 10.68 -6.89 -17.87
N ASP A 397 9.79 -7.74 -17.32
CA ASP A 397 8.95 -8.62 -18.12
C ASP A 397 7.88 -7.84 -18.91
N SER A 398 7.59 -8.25 -20.14
CA SER A 398 6.61 -7.58 -21.01
C SER A 398 5.13 -7.83 -20.66
N CYS A 399 4.86 -8.80 -19.78
CA CYS A 399 3.54 -9.13 -19.27
C CYS A 399 3.16 -8.15 -18.17
N LYS A 400 2.54 -7.04 -18.57
CA LYS A 400 1.91 -6.08 -17.65
C LYS A 400 0.45 -6.49 -17.46
N GLN A 401 0.06 -6.87 -16.25
CA GLN A 401 -1.22 -7.54 -15.98
C GLN A 401 -1.83 -7.11 -14.64
N ALA A 402 -3.16 -7.14 -14.57
CA ALA A 402 -3.95 -6.80 -13.39
C ALA A 402 -3.74 -7.79 -12.22
N ARG A 403 -3.35 -9.03 -12.53
CA ARG A 403 -3.12 -10.10 -11.54
C ARG A 403 -2.02 -9.79 -10.52
N ILE A 404 -1.11 -8.88 -10.86
CA ILE A 404 0.02 -8.45 -10.00
C ILE A 404 -0.39 -7.26 -9.13
N SER A 405 -1.07 -6.28 -9.73
CA SER A 405 -1.61 -5.10 -9.04
C SER A 405 -2.88 -5.40 -8.23
N ASN A 406 -3.30 -6.66 -8.13
CA ASN A 406 -4.55 -7.08 -7.51
C ASN A 406 -4.74 -6.45 -6.11
N ALA A 407 -5.84 -5.73 -5.93
CA ALA A 407 -6.16 -5.04 -4.68
C ALA A 407 -6.34 -6.00 -3.49
N LEU A 408 -6.70 -7.28 -3.73
CA LEU A 408 -6.80 -8.28 -2.67
C LEU A 408 -5.51 -8.44 -1.87
N TYR A 409 -4.34 -8.32 -2.51
CA TYR A 409 -3.04 -8.51 -1.85
C TYR A 409 -2.75 -7.44 -0.81
N ARG A 410 -3.37 -6.27 -0.94
CA ARG A 410 -3.21 -5.10 -0.07
C ARG A 410 -4.31 -4.97 0.97
N ARG A 411 -5.46 -5.61 0.70
CA ARG A 411 -6.69 -5.48 1.50
C ARG A 411 -6.52 -5.84 2.98
N TYR A 412 -5.80 -6.93 3.25
CA TYR A 412 -5.59 -7.40 4.63
C TYR A 412 -4.80 -6.38 5.44
N PHE A 413 -3.66 -5.94 4.90
CA PHE A 413 -2.86 -4.88 5.51
C PHE A 413 -3.66 -3.61 5.73
N TYR A 414 -4.38 -3.14 4.70
CA TYR A 414 -5.19 -1.93 4.78
C TYR A 414 -6.16 -1.95 5.96
N TYR A 415 -6.93 -3.03 6.13
CA TYR A 415 -7.89 -3.11 7.23
C TYR A 415 -7.21 -3.31 8.59
N LEU A 416 -6.21 -4.18 8.69
CA LEU A 416 -5.48 -4.44 9.94
C LEU A 416 -4.75 -3.20 10.47
N SER A 417 -4.15 -2.41 9.58
CA SER A 417 -3.42 -1.19 9.93
C SER A 417 -4.33 -0.01 10.33
N GLY A 418 -5.65 -0.20 10.28
CA GLY A 418 -6.63 0.87 10.51
C GLY A 418 -6.75 1.85 9.34
N GLY A 419 -6.66 1.34 8.11
CA GLY A 419 -6.83 2.10 6.88
C GLY A 419 -5.60 2.93 6.51
N ASP A 420 -4.45 2.27 6.31
CA ASP A 420 -3.22 2.96 5.85
C ASP A 420 -3.49 3.79 4.60
N GLU A 421 -3.30 5.10 4.67
CA GLU A 421 -3.79 6.01 3.64
C GLU A 421 -3.04 5.84 2.31
N ARG A 422 -1.75 5.48 2.32
CA ARG A 422 -1.02 5.18 1.07
C ARG A 422 -1.59 3.94 0.41
N VAL A 423 -1.83 2.87 1.17
CA VAL A 423 -2.42 1.65 0.62
C VAL A 423 -3.87 1.86 0.17
N GLY A 424 -4.60 2.77 0.81
CA GLY A 424 -5.89 3.26 0.34
C GLY A 424 -5.80 3.89 -1.06
N ASP A 425 -4.83 4.79 -1.28
CA ASP A 425 -4.54 5.40 -2.58
C ASP A 425 -4.18 4.28 -3.61
N LEU A 426 -3.32 3.32 -3.24
CA LEU A 426 -2.91 2.21 -4.11
C LEU A 426 -4.10 1.36 -4.58
N MET A 427 -5.02 1.00 -3.66
CA MET A 427 -6.21 0.23 -4.03
C MET A 427 -7.16 1.03 -4.92
N GLU A 428 -7.31 2.34 -4.70
CA GLU A 428 -8.11 3.21 -5.59
C GLU A 428 -7.52 3.27 -6.99
N GLU A 429 -6.19 3.31 -7.13
CA GLU A 429 -5.53 3.30 -8.44
C GLU A 429 -5.87 2.04 -9.27
N THR A 430 -6.12 0.90 -8.62
CA THR A 430 -6.49 -0.35 -9.31
C THR A 430 -7.84 -0.29 -10.02
N LEU A 431 -8.72 0.66 -9.66
CA LEU A 431 -9.99 0.87 -10.36
C LEU A 431 -9.80 1.34 -11.81
N GLU A 432 -8.64 1.93 -12.12
CA GLU A 432 -8.31 2.40 -13.47
C GLU A 432 -7.78 1.27 -14.38
N THR A 433 -7.46 0.10 -13.80
CA THR A 433 -6.79 -1.01 -14.51
C THR A 433 -7.54 -1.46 -15.74
N GLU A 434 -8.88 -1.49 -15.72
CA GLU A 434 -9.66 -1.91 -16.88
C GLU A 434 -9.42 -1.05 -18.14
N LYS A 435 -9.11 0.24 -17.97
CA LYS A 435 -8.85 1.15 -19.09
C LYS A 435 -7.57 0.78 -19.83
N THR A 436 -6.64 0.11 -19.15
CA THR A 436 -5.37 -0.31 -19.75
C THR A 436 -5.57 -1.38 -20.83
N PHE A 437 -6.67 -2.15 -20.83
CA PHE A 437 -6.96 -3.12 -21.89
C PHE A 437 -7.16 -2.46 -23.26
N LEU A 438 -7.49 -1.16 -23.30
CA LEU A 438 -7.53 -0.37 -24.54
C LEU A 438 -6.13 -0.05 -25.09
N THR A 439 -5.12 -0.03 -24.22
CA THR A 439 -3.74 0.32 -24.57
C THR A 439 -2.85 -0.91 -24.70
N LEU A 440 -3.11 -1.95 -23.90
CA LEU A 440 -2.32 -3.16 -23.84
C LEU A 440 -3.22 -4.37 -23.65
N ASP A 441 -3.34 -5.19 -24.69
CA ASP A 441 -3.92 -6.51 -24.58
C ASP A 441 -2.89 -7.48 -23.96
N PRO A 442 -3.18 -8.09 -22.79
CA PRO A 442 -2.29 -9.07 -22.17
C PRO A 442 -2.11 -10.35 -23.01
N TYR A 443 -3.01 -10.64 -23.94
CA TYR A 443 -3.01 -11.83 -24.79
C TYR A 443 -2.43 -11.60 -26.19
N ARG A 444 -1.97 -10.39 -26.51
CA ARG A 444 -1.52 -9.96 -27.85
C ARG A 444 -0.50 -10.88 -28.54
N LYS A 445 0.28 -11.64 -27.76
CA LYS A 445 1.30 -12.56 -28.28
C LYS A 445 0.79 -13.99 -28.53
N VAL A 446 -0.33 -14.37 -27.91
CA VAL A 446 -0.83 -15.76 -27.85
C VAL A 446 -2.23 -15.95 -28.42
N ARG A 447 -2.99 -14.87 -28.60
CA ARG A 447 -4.31 -14.93 -29.25
C ARG A 447 -4.19 -15.21 -30.75
N LYS A 448 -5.11 -16.01 -31.29
CA LYS A 448 -5.07 -16.49 -32.69
C LYS A 448 -5.32 -15.36 -33.69
N ASP A 449 -6.12 -14.39 -33.33
CA ASP A 449 -6.57 -13.26 -34.14
C ASP A 449 -5.80 -11.96 -33.82
N ARG A 450 -4.54 -12.07 -33.37
CA ARG A 450 -3.69 -10.93 -32.98
C ARG A 450 -3.51 -9.89 -34.10
N ASP A 451 -3.53 -10.32 -35.36
CA ASP A 451 -3.29 -9.45 -36.51
C ASP A 451 -4.52 -8.55 -36.78
N THR A 452 -5.72 -9.03 -36.46
CA THR A 452 -7.00 -8.37 -36.75
C THR A 452 -7.63 -7.69 -35.55
N TYR A 453 -7.34 -8.12 -34.32
CA TYR A 453 -7.97 -7.54 -33.14
C TYR A 453 -7.52 -6.11 -32.89
N ARG A 454 -8.51 -5.29 -32.57
CA ARG A 454 -8.33 -3.92 -32.14
C ARG A 454 -9.17 -3.76 -30.87
N PRO A 455 -8.60 -3.25 -29.76
CA PRO A 455 -9.38 -3.04 -28.55
C PRO A 455 -10.59 -2.13 -28.81
N ASP A 456 -11.78 -2.61 -28.48
CA ASP A 456 -13.04 -1.88 -28.52
C ASP A 456 -13.56 -1.74 -27.08
N PRO A 457 -13.81 -0.53 -26.55
CA PRO A 457 -14.30 -0.33 -25.19
C PRO A 457 -15.62 -1.04 -24.88
N THR A 458 -16.39 -1.42 -25.89
CA THR A 458 -17.65 -2.16 -25.74
C THR A 458 -17.49 -3.68 -25.90
N ALA A 459 -16.31 -4.14 -26.35
CA ALA A 459 -16.05 -5.53 -26.65
C ALA A 459 -14.58 -5.96 -26.38
N LEU A 460 -14.08 -5.69 -25.17
CA LEU A 460 -12.74 -6.10 -24.75
C LEU A 460 -12.69 -7.60 -24.45
N THR A 461 -11.64 -8.30 -24.87
CA THR A 461 -11.40 -9.67 -24.40
C THR A 461 -10.74 -9.65 -23.02
N ILE A 462 -11.37 -10.28 -22.03
CA ILE A 462 -10.78 -10.49 -20.69
C ILE A 462 -10.84 -11.97 -20.28
N SER A 463 -9.90 -12.41 -19.45
CA SER A 463 -9.97 -13.70 -18.75
C SER A 463 -10.88 -13.61 -17.53
N LEU A 464 -11.74 -14.61 -17.36
CA LEU A 464 -12.57 -14.75 -16.15
C LEU A 464 -11.77 -15.15 -14.90
N GLY A 465 -10.50 -15.54 -15.08
CA GLY A 465 -9.59 -15.85 -14.00
C GLY A 465 -8.71 -14.66 -13.64
N THR A 466 -7.57 -14.53 -14.33
CA THR A 466 -6.51 -13.57 -13.99
C THR A 466 -6.92 -12.10 -14.09
N ASP A 467 -7.77 -11.73 -15.05
CA ASP A 467 -8.17 -10.33 -15.24
C ASP A 467 -9.39 -10.00 -14.39
N TRP A 468 -10.47 -10.77 -14.56
CA TRP A 468 -11.73 -10.51 -13.86
C TRP A 468 -11.60 -10.60 -12.34
N SER A 469 -10.81 -11.53 -11.78
CA SER A 469 -10.62 -11.60 -10.32
C SER A 469 -10.00 -10.32 -9.76
N ALA A 470 -9.00 -9.74 -10.43
CA ALA A 470 -8.36 -8.49 -10.02
C ALA A 470 -9.31 -7.29 -10.17
N LEU A 471 -10.10 -7.24 -11.25
CA LEU A 471 -11.13 -6.20 -11.43
C LEU A 471 -12.25 -6.30 -10.38
N ALA A 472 -12.78 -7.51 -10.16
CA ALA A 472 -13.82 -7.79 -9.17
C ALA A 472 -13.33 -7.45 -7.76
N ALA A 473 -12.08 -7.77 -7.44
CA ALA A 473 -11.43 -7.37 -6.19
C ALA A 473 -11.43 -5.86 -5.98
N ALA A 474 -10.94 -5.11 -6.98
CA ALA A 474 -10.89 -3.65 -6.92
C ALA A 474 -12.30 -3.06 -6.70
N TRP A 475 -13.27 -3.50 -7.50
CA TRP A 475 -14.65 -3.01 -7.39
C TRP A 475 -15.31 -3.36 -6.06
N PHE A 476 -15.10 -4.58 -5.57
CA PHE A 476 -15.71 -5.04 -4.32
C PHE A 476 -15.12 -4.31 -3.11
N ILE A 477 -13.80 -4.07 -3.11
CA ILE A 477 -13.13 -3.29 -2.06
C ILE A 477 -13.60 -1.84 -2.08
N GLU A 478 -13.67 -1.21 -3.25
CA GLU A 478 -14.17 0.17 -3.38
C GLU A 478 -15.63 0.29 -2.94
N TRP A 479 -16.47 -0.70 -3.29
CA TRP A 479 -17.82 -0.79 -2.77
C TRP A 479 -17.80 -0.84 -1.25
N GLN A 480 -17.05 -1.76 -0.64
CA GLN A 480 -16.93 -1.88 0.82
C GLN A 480 -16.47 -0.59 1.49
N ARG A 481 -15.46 0.09 0.93
CA ARG A 481 -14.92 1.34 1.46
C ARG A 481 -15.90 2.51 1.35
N ARG A 482 -16.92 2.42 0.48
CA ARG A 482 -17.78 3.54 0.08
C ARG A 482 -16.94 4.73 -0.40
N GLY A 483 -15.85 4.43 -1.13
CA GLY A 483 -14.96 5.42 -1.72
C GLY A 483 -15.63 6.19 -2.87
N PRO A 484 -14.98 7.19 -3.46
CA PRO A 484 -15.62 8.08 -4.43
C PRO A 484 -16.29 7.40 -5.63
N LYS A 485 -15.90 6.17 -5.99
CA LYS A 485 -16.44 5.42 -7.14
C LYS A 485 -17.26 4.19 -6.74
N TRP A 486 -17.67 4.09 -5.48
CA TRP A 486 -18.31 2.88 -4.94
C TRP A 486 -19.60 2.47 -5.67
N GLU A 487 -20.40 3.42 -6.15
CA GLU A 487 -21.64 3.12 -6.89
C GLU A 487 -21.34 2.51 -8.27
N GLU A 488 -20.37 3.09 -8.99
CA GLU A 488 -19.90 2.55 -10.28
C GLU A 488 -19.31 1.14 -10.08
N ALA A 489 -18.45 1.00 -9.07
CA ALA A 489 -17.82 -0.27 -8.71
C ALA A 489 -18.85 -1.35 -8.36
N LYS A 490 -19.83 -1.02 -7.51
CA LYS A 490 -20.96 -1.92 -7.17
C LYS A 490 -21.71 -2.35 -8.42
N ASN A 491 -22.08 -1.41 -9.28
CA ASN A 491 -22.85 -1.69 -10.50
C ASN A 491 -22.06 -2.59 -11.46
N LYS A 492 -20.76 -2.33 -11.66
CA LYS A 492 -19.89 -3.17 -12.50
C LYS A 492 -19.74 -4.58 -11.93
N LEU A 493 -19.51 -4.70 -10.63
CA LEU A 493 -19.41 -6.01 -9.98
C LEU A 493 -20.69 -6.82 -10.16
N LEU A 494 -21.85 -6.24 -9.84
CA LEU A 494 -23.15 -6.93 -9.93
C LEU A 494 -23.51 -7.27 -11.39
N THR A 495 -23.16 -6.42 -12.35
CA THR A 495 -23.42 -6.66 -13.77
C THR A 495 -22.53 -7.77 -14.31
N THR A 496 -21.24 -7.78 -13.97
CA THR A 496 -20.30 -8.82 -14.43
C THR A 496 -20.62 -10.18 -13.84
N ILE A 497 -20.94 -10.30 -12.53
CA ILE A 497 -21.32 -11.60 -11.93
C ILE A 497 -22.63 -12.14 -12.53
N LYS A 498 -23.59 -11.27 -12.87
CA LYS A 498 -24.81 -11.65 -13.59
C LYS A 498 -24.49 -12.17 -14.99
N GLY A 499 -23.59 -11.49 -15.71
CA GLY A 499 -23.11 -11.94 -17.03
C GLY A 499 -22.46 -13.32 -16.96
N ILE A 500 -21.54 -13.53 -16.02
CA ILE A 500 -20.89 -14.84 -15.78
C ILE A 500 -21.92 -15.93 -15.47
N GLY A 501 -22.90 -15.64 -14.60
CA GLY A 501 -23.98 -16.57 -14.27
C GLY A 501 -24.88 -16.94 -15.44
N SER A 502 -24.87 -16.14 -16.51
CA SER A 502 -25.67 -16.35 -17.74
C SER A 502 -24.90 -17.07 -18.85
N LEU A 503 -23.58 -17.25 -18.71
CA LEU A 503 -22.78 -18.03 -19.66
C LEU A 503 -23.11 -19.52 -19.53
N ARG A 504 -23.24 -20.22 -20.67
CA ARG A 504 -23.58 -21.65 -20.71
C ARG A 504 -22.64 -22.51 -19.84
N ASN A 505 -21.35 -22.18 -19.88
CA ASN A 505 -20.29 -22.88 -19.17
C ASN A 505 -19.71 -22.06 -17.99
N GLY A 506 -20.29 -20.91 -17.64
CA GLY A 506 -19.81 -20.10 -16.51
C GLY A 506 -18.31 -19.76 -16.63
N PHE A 507 -17.53 -19.97 -15.56
CA PHE A 507 -16.08 -19.76 -15.55
C PHE A 507 -15.29 -20.69 -16.49
N VAL A 508 -15.84 -21.84 -16.88
CA VAL A 508 -15.20 -22.78 -17.84
C VAL A 508 -15.10 -22.17 -19.25
N THR A 509 -15.91 -21.15 -19.55
CA THR A 509 -15.80 -20.33 -20.77
C THR A 509 -14.42 -19.69 -20.90
N GLY A 510 -13.76 -19.38 -19.77
CA GLY A 510 -12.36 -18.94 -19.70
C GLY A 510 -12.10 -17.49 -20.09
N GLN A 511 -12.56 -17.09 -21.28
CA GLN A 511 -12.48 -15.71 -21.77
C GLN A 511 -13.84 -15.24 -22.26
N VAL A 512 -14.07 -13.94 -22.14
CA VAL A 512 -15.35 -13.31 -22.45
C VAL A 512 -15.14 -11.98 -23.17
N THR A 513 -16.23 -11.50 -23.77
CA THR A 513 -16.32 -10.13 -24.25
C THR A 513 -16.84 -9.24 -23.11
N TYR A 514 -16.12 -8.18 -22.80
CA TYR A 514 -16.39 -7.24 -21.70
C TYR A 514 -16.64 -5.84 -22.22
N ASN A 515 -17.76 -5.26 -21.82
CA ASN A 515 -18.10 -3.87 -22.06
C ASN A 515 -17.63 -3.00 -20.89
N LEU A 516 -16.52 -2.28 -21.08
CA LEU A 516 -15.91 -1.42 -20.07
C LEU A 516 -16.81 -0.27 -19.60
N LEU A 517 -17.69 0.21 -20.47
CA LEU A 517 -18.58 1.34 -20.16
C LEU A 517 -19.73 0.92 -19.24
N LYS A 518 -20.21 -0.32 -19.37
CA LYS A 518 -21.42 -0.80 -18.68
C LYS A 518 -21.16 -1.91 -17.65
N GLY A 519 -19.99 -2.53 -17.67
CA GLY A 519 -19.72 -3.71 -16.85
C GLY A 519 -20.42 -4.98 -17.35
N GLU A 520 -20.86 -5.03 -18.61
CA GLU A 520 -21.54 -6.19 -19.19
C GLU A 520 -20.54 -7.25 -19.63
N ILE A 521 -20.83 -8.52 -19.31
CA ILE A 521 -20.11 -9.68 -19.83
C ILE A 521 -21.04 -10.41 -20.80
N SER A 522 -20.53 -10.65 -22.01
CA SER A 522 -21.17 -11.46 -23.04
C SER A 522 -20.26 -12.64 -23.43
N PRO A 523 -20.81 -13.65 -24.12
CA PRO A 523 -20.01 -14.75 -24.66
C PRO A 523 -18.82 -14.26 -25.50
N PRO A 524 -17.72 -15.04 -25.59
CA PRO A 524 -16.58 -14.65 -26.41
C PRO A 524 -16.98 -14.55 -27.89
N ALA A 525 -16.24 -13.75 -28.67
CA ALA A 525 -16.55 -13.51 -30.08
C ALA A 525 -16.59 -14.78 -30.95
N GLU A 526 -15.92 -15.86 -30.52
CA GLU A 526 -15.94 -17.18 -31.16
C GLU A 526 -17.22 -18.01 -30.86
N ASP A 527 -18.03 -17.61 -29.88
CA ASP A 527 -19.30 -18.24 -29.50
C ASP A 527 -20.39 -17.19 -29.18
N PRO A 528 -20.79 -16.35 -30.16
CA PRO A 528 -21.74 -15.26 -29.92
C PRO A 528 -23.12 -15.75 -29.46
N GLU A 529 -23.49 -16.98 -29.81
CA GLU A 529 -24.77 -17.60 -29.47
C GLU A 529 -24.77 -18.29 -28.09
N ASN A 530 -23.65 -18.25 -27.34
CA ASN A 530 -23.51 -18.88 -26.02
C ASN A 530 -23.78 -20.40 -26.04
N ASN A 531 -23.34 -21.10 -27.09
CA ASN A 531 -23.49 -22.56 -27.20
C ASN A 531 -22.59 -23.30 -26.20
N GLY A 532 -21.53 -22.64 -25.72
CA GLY A 532 -20.61 -23.15 -24.71
C GLY A 532 -19.21 -23.32 -25.28
N VAL A 533 -18.25 -22.60 -24.69
CA VAL A 533 -16.80 -22.76 -24.93
C VAL A 533 -16.15 -23.38 -23.70
N VAL A 534 -15.10 -24.17 -23.92
CA VAL A 534 -14.24 -24.71 -22.87
C VAL A 534 -12.84 -24.18 -23.06
N LYS A 535 -12.40 -23.30 -22.16
CA LYS A 535 -11.06 -22.70 -22.19
C LYS A 535 -10.50 -22.58 -20.78
N ILE A 536 -9.77 -23.60 -20.37
CA ILE A 536 -9.20 -23.68 -19.02
C ILE A 536 -7.74 -23.21 -19.02
N SER A 537 -7.37 -22.46 -17.97
CA SER A 537 -5.99 -22.16 -17.64
C SER A 537 -5.76 -22.50 -16.17
N HIS A 538 -4.62 -23.14 -15.88
CA HIS A 538 -4.20 -23.42 -14.51
C HIS A 538 -3.96 -22.14 -13.71
N LEU A 539 -3.66 -21.02 -14.38
CA LEU A 539 -3.46 -19.72 -13.73
C LEU A 539 -4.77 -19.07 -13.28
N SER A 540 -5.92 -19.46 -13.85
CA SER A 540 -7.18 -18.72 -13.66
C SER A 540 -7.58 -18.57 -12.20
N ALA A 541 -7.25 -19.56 -11.37
CA ALA A 541 -7.66 -19.59 -9.97
C ALA A 541 -6.55 -19.21 -8.99
N MET A 542 -5.34 -18.88 -9.46
CA MET A 542 -4.14 -18.72 -8.62
C MET A 542 -3.86 -17.27 -8.18
N PHE A 543 -4.69 -16.31 -8.61
CA PHE A 543 -4.48 -14.87 -8.39
C PHE A 543 -5.67 -14.21 -7.68
N GLY A 544 -6.26 -14.87 -6.68
CA GLY A 544 -7.32 -14.29 -5.86
C GLY A 544 -8.77 -14.62 -6.29
N LEU A 545 -8.96 -15.48 -7.31
CA LEU A 545 -10.30 -15.84 -7.78
C LEU A 545 -11.11 -16.58 -6.72
N PHE A 546 -10.49 -17.51 -5.98
CA PHE A 546 -11.18 -18.25 -4.91
C PHE A 546 -11.67 -17.31 -3.81
N GLU A 547 -10.78 -16.42 -3.37
CA GLU A 547 -11.02 -15.46 -2.31
C GLU A 547 -12.15 -14.50 -2.69
N ILE A 548 -12.09 -13.90 -3.89
CA ILE A 548 -13.11 -12.94 -4.30
C ILE A 548 -14.47 -13.59 -4.53
N CYS A 549 -14.52 -14.78 -5.14
CA CYS A 549 -15.78 -15.51 -5.33
C CYS A 549 -16.39 -15.92 -3.99
N SER A 550 -15.59 -16.39 -3.03
CA SER A 550 -16.05 -16.72 -1.68
C SER A 550 -16.61 -15.48 -0.98
N ASP A 551 -15.88 -14.38 -1.01
CA ASP A 551 -16.29 -13.14 -0.33
C ASP A 551 -17.57 -12.54 -0.91
N ILE A 552 -17.74 -12.56 -2.24
CA ILE A 552 -18.97 -12.09 -2.89
C ILE A 552 -20.15 -12.95 -2.46
N LEU A 553 -20.01 -14.27 -2.50
CA LEU A 553 -21.09 -15.20 -2.15
C LEU A 553 -21.49 -15.09 -0.68
N ASP A 554 -20.50 -14.95 0.22
CA ASP A 554 -20.74 -14.77 1.66
C ASP A 554 -21.33 -13.39 1.98
N SER A 555 -20.91 -12.34 1.26
CA SER A 555 -21.40 -10.99 1.54
C SER A 555 -22.80 -10.74 0.98
N LEU A 556 -23.12 -11.26 -0.21
CA LEU A 556 -24.41 -11.05 -0.87
C LEU A 556 -25.46 -12.08 -0.48
N GLU A 557 -25.08 -13.32 -0.18
CA GLU A 557 -25.99 -14.42 0.16
C GLU A 557 -27.16 -14.53 -0.84
N VAL A 558 -28.39 -14.21 -0.40
CA VAL A 558 -29.62 -14.23 -1.19
C VAL A 558 -29.67 -13.17 -2.29
N ASP A 559 -28.88 -12.09 -2.17
CA ASP A 559 -28.79 -11.01 -3.16
C ASP A 559 -27.78 -11.32 -4.28
N THR A 560 -27.14 -12.50 -4.24
CA THR A 560 -26.23 -12.94 -5.30
C THR A 560 -27.02 -13.11 -6.62
N PRO A 561 -26.59 -12.48 -7.73
CA PRO A 561 -27.24 -12.66 -9.02
C PRO A 561 -27.36 -14.13 -9.43
N PRO A 562 -28.52 -14.54 -10.01
CA PRO A 562 -28.77 -15.93 -10.35
C PRO A 562 -27.70 -16.54 -11.25
N GLY A 563 -27.43 -17.84 -11.05
CA GLY A 563 -26.46 -18.60 -11.85
C GLY A 563 -25.01 -18.45 -11.41
N PHE A 564 -24.61 -17.34 -10.79
CA PHE A 564 -23.21 -17.10 -10.40
C PHE A 564 -22.65 -18.15 -9.44
N LYS A 565 -23.38 -18.46 -8.35
CA LYS A 565 -22.99 -19.50 -7.39
C LYS A 565 -22.81 -20.87 -8.06
N LYS A 566 -23.73 -21.24 -8.96
CA LYS A 566 -23.65 -22.49 -9.71
C LYS A 566 -22.44 -22.50 -10.64
N ALA A 567 -22.21 -21.43 -11.39
CA ALA A 567 -21.07 -21.30 -12.28
C ALA A 567 -19.74 -21.43 -11.53
N TRP A 568 -19.65 -20.86 -10.33
CA TRP A 568 -18.46 -20.97 -9.48
C TRP A 568 -18.25 -22.40 -8.94
N LEU A 569 -19.31 -23.01 -8.39
CA LEU A 569 -19.22 -24.38 -7.86
C LEU A 569 -18.96 -25.42 -8.96
N ASP A 570 -19.54 -25.26 -10.15
CA ASP A 570 -19.23 -26.07 -11.32
C ASP A 570 -17.72 -25.98 -11.63
N TYR A 571 -17.15 -24.77 -11.68
CA TYR A 571 -15.71 -24.61 -11.89
C TYR A 571 -14.88 -25.31 -10.81
N CYS A 572 -15.20 -25.12 -9.53
CA CYS A 572 -14.49 -25.74 -8.42
C CYS A 572 -14.51 -27.27 -8.47
N TYR A 573 -15.68 -27.86 -8.76
CA TYR A 573 -15.85 -29.31 -8.80
C TYR A 573 -15.14 -29.90 -10.03
N TYR A 574 -15.44 -29.38 -11.21
CA TYR A 574 -15.02 -29.99 -12.46
C TYR A 574 -13.56 -29.70 -12.84
N PHE A 575 -12.89 -28.72 -12.22
CA PHE A 575 -11.49 -28.38 -12.54
C PHE A 575 -10.56 -29.60 -12.50
N ASN A 576 -10.78 -30.53 -11.55
CA ASN A 576 -10.01 -31.77 -11.42
C ASN A 576 -10.89 -33.02 -11.27
N ALA A 577 -12.14 -32.97 -11.73
CA ALA A 577 -13.01 -34.14 -11.81
C ALA A 577 -12.50 -35.13 -12.90
N PRO A 578 -12.91 -36.41 -12.86
CA PRO A 578 -12.60 -37.36 -13.92
C PRO A 578 -13.01 -36.86 -15.31
N ALA A 579 -12.23 -37.22 -16.34
CA ALA A 579 -12.48 -36.77 -17.71
C ALA A 579 -13.89 -37.11 -18.22
N GLU A 580 -14.43 -38.26 -17.83
CA GLU A 580 -15.80 -38.68 -18.19
C GLU A 580 -16.86 -37.70 -17.65
N GLU A 581 -16.68 -37.19 -16.43
CA GLU A 581 -17.58 -36.20 -15.83
C GLU A 581 -17.45 -34.83 -16.52
N GLN A 582 -16.22 -34.44 -16.87
CA GLN A 582 -15.96 -33.19 -17.60
C GLN A 582 -16.61 -33.22 -19.00
N ILE A 583 -16.41 -34.30 -19.76
CA ILE A 583 -17.00 -34.52 -21.09
C ILE A 583 -18.53 -34.53 -20.99
N ALA A 584 -19.08 -35.28 -20.02
CA ALA A 584 -20.52 -35.34 -19.82
C ALA A 584 -21.14 -33.96 -19.51
N ARG A 585 -20.41 -33.09 -18.79
CA ARG A 585 -20.90 -31.76 -18.40
C ARG A 585 -20.68 -30.68 -19.47
N PHE A 586 -19.54 -30.69 -20.16
CA PHE A 586 -19.07 -29.56 -20.98
C PHE A 586 -18.84 -29.89 -22.47
N GLY A 587 -18.86 -31.17 -22.86
CA GLY A 587 -18.57 -31.61 -24.23
C GLY A 587 -17.12 -32.04 -24.38
#